data_AF-A0A8J1XTZ4-F1
#
_entry.id   AF-A0A8J1XTZ4-F1
#
_cell.length_a   1.000
_cell.length_b   1.000
_cell.length_c   1.000
_cell.angle_alpha   90.00
_cell.angle_beta   90.00
_cell.angle_gamma   90.00
#
_symmetry.space_group_name_H-M   'P 1'
#
loop_
_entity.id
_entity.type
_entity.pdbx_description
1 polymer ?
#
loop_
_entity_poly.entity_id
_entity_poly.type
_entity_poly.pdbx_seq_one_letter_code
_entity_poly.pdbx_strand_id
1 'polypeptide(L)'
;EVDECALGTDRCSTNALCTDISGGYRCTCNAGYIGDGFTCLDYNECLQGEFDCSPLGYCLNVPGSYTCKCQIGYLGDGVTCESKEFIIFYISLFIFSFRLTSSLPSEFVRLSKKIRMCFCLTISPR
;
A
#
# COMPACT_ATOMS: atom_id res chain seq x y z
N GLU A 1 6.18 15.35 -43.59
CA GLU A 1 5.17 15.02 -42.56
C GLU A 1 5.65 15.64 -41.25
N VAL A 2 4.73 16.01 -40.37
CA VAL A 2 4.99 16.81 -39.16
C VAL A 2 4.62 15.92 -38.00
N ASP A 3 5.56 15.67 -37.10
CA ASP A 3 5.32 14.90 -35.89
C ASP A 3 4.74 15.82 -34.80
N GLU A 4 3.42 15.87 -34.66
CA GLU A 4 2.77 16.73 -33.68
C GLU A 4 3.04 16.30 -32.24
N CYS A 5 3.35 15.02 -32.02
CA CYS A 5 3.65 14.46 -30.70
C CYS A 5 5.03 14.92 -30.21
N ALA A 6 6.06 14.87 -31.06
CA ALA A 6 7.41 15.35 -30.73
C ALA A 6 7.46 16.88 -30.57
N LEU A 7 6.61 17.59 -31.30
CA LEU A 7 6.48 19.06 -31.19
C LEU A 7 5.61 19.50 -30.01
N GLY A 8 4.85 18.59 -29.39
CA GLY A 8 3.90 18.92 -28.32
C GLY A 8 2.78 19.84 -28.78
N THR A 9 2.43 19.79 -30.08
CA THR A 9 1.34 20.57 -30.69
C THR A 9 0.05 19.76 -30.84
N ASP A 10 0.08 18.50 -30.42
CA ASP A 10 -1.10 17.65 -30.37
C ASP A 10 -2.16 18.22 -29.40
N ARG A 11 -3.38 17.71 -29.51
CA ARG A 11 -4.50 18.07 -28.65
C ARG A 11 -4.98 16.91 -27.80
N CYS A 12 -4.13 15.90 -27.59
CA CYS A 12 -4.50 14.74 -26.79
C CYS A 12 -4.81 15.16 -25.35
N SER A 13 -5.66 14.37 -24.69
CA SER A 13 -5.87 14.51 -23.25
C SER A 13 -4.55 14.37 -22.51
N THR A 14 -4.43 15.01 -21.34
CA THR A 14 -3.28 14.80 -20.44
C THR A 14 -3.18 13.35 -19.96
N ASN A 15 -4.26 12.58 -20.05
CA ASN A 15 -4.31 11.15 -19.73
C ASN A 15 -4.38 10.27 -20.98
N ALA A 16 -3.76 10.72 -22.09
CA ALA A 16 -3.68 9.96 -23.33
C ALA A 16 -2.24 9.89 -23.86
N LEU A 17 -1.97 8.84 -24.62
CA LEU A 17 -0.77 8.68 -25.44
C LEU A 17 -1.01 9.28 -26.83
N CYS A 18 -0.11 10.17 -27.25
CA CYS A 18 -0.02 10.64 -28.63
C CYS A 18 0.83 9.66 -29.45
N THR A 19 0.31 9.25 -30.61
CA THR A 19 1.03 8.44 -31.60
C THR A 19 1.01 9.15 -32.95
N ASP A 20 2.19 9.48 -33.46
CA ASP A 20 2.37 10.06 -34.78
C ASP A 20 2.05 9.03 -35.87
N ILE A 21 1.31 9.45 -36.90
CA ILE A 21 0.86 8.59 -37.99
C ILE A 21 0.93 9.33 -39.33
N SER A 22 1.07 8.59 -40.44
CA SER A 22 1.03 9.22 -41.76
C SER A 22 -0.27 10.01 -41.97
N GLY A 23 -0.15 11.33 -42.08
CA GLY A 23 -1.27 12.26 -42.25
C GLY A 23 -1.78 12.93 -40.97
N GLY A 24 -1.10 12.79 -39.84
CA GLY A 24 -1.37 13.53 -38.58
C GLY A 24 -1.03 12.70 -37.35
N TYR A 25 -1.85 12.76 -36.31
CA TYR A 25 -1.62 12.01 -35.07
C TYR A 25 -2.90 11.32 -34.57
N ARG A 26 -2.71 10.33 -33.71
CA ARG A 26 -3.77 9.61 -33.00
C ARG A 26 -3.56 9.74 -31.50
N CYS A 27 -4.63 10.08 -30.79
CA CYS A 27 -4.66 10.03 -29.33
C CYS A 27 -5.31 8.73 -28.86
N THR A 28 -4.81 8.11 -27.81
CA THR A 28 -5.41 6.93 -27.17
C THR A 28 -5.33 7.09 -25.67
N CYS A 29 -6.45 6.92 -24.95
CA CYS A 29 -6.43 7.05 -23.49
C CYS A 29 -5.43 6.07 -22.85
N ASN A 30 -4.74 6.52 -21.81
CA ASN A 30 -3.84 5.70 -21.02
C ASN A 30 -4.62 4.58 -20.31
N ALA A 31 -3.91 3.53 -19.89
CA ALA A 31 -4.52 2.45 -19.11
C ALA A 31 -5.22 3.00 -17.86
N GLY A 32 -6.41 2.46 -17.54
CA GLY A 32 -7.27 2.95 -16.45
C GLY A 32 -8.09 4.19 -16.81
N TYR A 33 -8.06 4.66 -18.07
CA TYR A 33 -8.90 5.75 -18.54
C TYR A 33 -9.73 5.32 -19.75
N ILE A 34 -10.93 5.90 -19.88
CA ILE A 34 -11.85 5.67 -20.99
C ILE A 34 -12.21 6.98 -21.68
N GLY A 35 -12.43 6.91 -23.00
CA GLY A 35 -12.80 8.06 -23.81
C GLY A 35 -12.30 7.97 -25.25
N ASP A 36 -12.19 9.11 -25.91
CA ASP A 36 -11.83 9.23 -27.34
C ASP A 36 -10.34 9.58 -27.58
N GLY A 37 -9.54 9.69 -26.51
CA GLY A 37 -8.13 10.10 -26.57
C GLY A 37 -7.92 11.62 -26.46
N PHE A 38 -8.91 12.43 -26.84
CA PHE A 38 -8.89 13.88 -26.64
C PHE A 38 -9.54 14.28 -25.31
N THR A 39 -10.53 13.49 -24.89
CA THR A 39 -11.13 13.49 -23.57
C THR A 39 -10.96 12.09 -22.98
N CYS A 40 -10.27 11.99 -21.85
CA CYS A 40 -10.07 10.73 -21.15
C CYS A 40 -10.48 10.91 -19.69
N LEU A 41 -11.47 10.13 -19.27
CA LEU A 41 -11.99 10.11 -17.92
C LEU A 41 -11.50 8.86 -17.21
N ASP A 42 -11.29 8.99 -15.91
CA ASP A 42 -10.91 7.88 -15.04
C ASP A 42 -11.95 6.76 -15.12
N TYR A 43 -11.50 5.54 -15.39
CA TYR A 43 -12.36 4.36 -15.41
C TYR A 43 -12.52 3.87 -13.97
N ASN A 44 -13.75 3.83 -13.47
CA ASN A 44 -13.99 3.46 -12.09
C ASN A 44 -14.31 1.97 -11.95
N GLU A 45 -13.27 1.16 -11.75
CA GLU A 45 -13.41 -0.29 -11.61
C GLU A 45 -14.30 -0.69 -10.42
N CYS A 46 -14.28 0.10 -9.35
CA CYS A 46 -15.11 -0.14 -8.16
C CYS A 46 -16.62 -0.02 -8.45
N LEU A 47 -17.02 0.91 -9.32
CA LEU A 47 -18.42 1.07 -9.74
C LEU A 47 -18.85 0.00 -10.73
N GLN A 48 -17.93 -0.51 -11.56
CA GLN A 48 -18.20 -1.57 -12.52
C GLN A 48 -18.17 -2.96 -11.90
N GLY A 49 -17.59 -3.11 -10.69
CA GLY A 49 -17.40 -4.40 -10.06
C GLY A 49 -16.22 -5.18 -10.65
N GLU A 50 -15.30 -4.50 -11.32
CA GLU A 50 -14.14 -5.10 -12.02
C GLU A 50 -12.86 -4.98 -11.17
N PHE A 51 -12.91 -5.50 -9.94
CA PHE A 51 -11.79 -5.42 -9.00
C PHE A 51 -11.53 -6.74 -8.28
N ASP A 52 -10.26 -6.99 -7.95
CA ASP A 52 -9.81 -8.21 -7.28
C ASP A 52 -9.39 -7.93 -5.82
N CYS A 53 -10.32 -7.37 -5.03
CA CYS A 53 -10.11 -7.16 -3.60
C CYS A 53 -10.51 -8.40 -2.79
N SER A 54 -9.98 -8.50 -1.57
CA SER A 54 -10.42 -9.50 -0.60
C SER A 54 -11.96 -9.42 -0.40
N PRO A 55 -12.66 -10.54 -0.17
CA PRO A 55 -14.05 -10.52 0.29
C PRO A 55 -14.23 -9.76 1.63
N LEU A 56 -13.15 -9.62 2.40
CA LEU A 56 -13.07 -8.88 3.66
C LEU A 56 -12.46 -7.48 3.46
N GLY A 57 -12.36 -7.03 2.23
CA GLY A 57 -11.90 -5.71 1.83
C GLY A 57 -13.00 -4.90 1.14
N TYR A 58 -12.65 -3.69 0.76
CA TYR A 58 -13.46 -2.83 -0.11
C TYR A 58 -12.55 -2.12 -1.13
N CYS A 59 -13.11 -1.89 -2.31
CA CYS A 59 -12.45 -1.19 -3.41
C CYS A 59 -12.50 0.33 -3.18
N LEU A 60 -11.40 1.00 -3.51
CA LEU A 60 -11.29 2.46 -3.55
C LEU A 60 -10.76 2.89 -4.91
N ASN A 61 -11.54 3.68 -5.63
CA ASN A 61 -11.16 4.21 -6.92
C ASN A 61 -10.05 5.25 -6.79
N VAL A 62 -9.04 5.19 -7.65
CA VAL A 62 -7.95 6.17 -7.72
C VAL A 62 -7.66 6.51 -9.19
N PRO A 63 -7.15 7.71 -9.52
CA PRO A 63 -6.91 8.05 -10.93
C PRO A 63 -6.02 7.03 -11.65
N GLY A 64 -6.56 6.41 -12.69
CA GLY A 64 -5.94 5.39 -13.53
C GLY A 64 -5.96 3.96 -12.96
N SER A 65 -6.58 3.70 -11.81
CA SER A 65 -6.66 2.36 -11.21
C SER A 65 -7.62 2.28 -10.00
N TYR A 66 -7.43 1.26 -9.17
CA TYR A 66 -8.07 1.13 -7.87
C TYR A 66 -7.07 0.62 -6.82
N THR A 67 -7.42 0.81 -5.56
CA THR A 67 -6.71 0.21 -4.42
C THR A 67 -7.69 -0.51 -3.51
N CYS A 68 -7.24 -1.61 -2.92
CA CYS A 68 -8.04 -2.36 -1.96
C CYS A 68 -7.68 -1.94 -0.54
N LYS A 69 -8.68 -1.90 0.35
CA LYS A 69 -8.44 -1.75 1.79
C LYS A 69 -9.22 -2.80 2.58
N CYS A 70 -8.60 -3.32 3.62
CA CYS A 70 -9.28 -4.23 4.53
C CYS A 70 -10.36 -3.51 5.34
N GLN A 71 -11.44 -4.22 5.62
CA GLN A 71 -12.51 -3.78 6.51
C GLN A 71 -11.98 -3.57 7.94
N ILE A 72 -12.74 -2.84 8.75
CA ILE A 72 -12.43 -2.62 10.16
C ILE A 72 -12.34 -3.99 10.86
N GLY A 73 -11.31 -4.17 11.70
CA GLY A 73 -11.03 -5.46 12.35
C GLY A 73 -10.09 -6.38 11.56
N TYR A 74 -9.69 -6.01 10.34
CA TYR A 74 -8.77 -6.79 9.51
C TYR A 74 -7.47 -6.05 9.21
N LEU A 75 -6.40 -6.80 8.88
CA LEU A 75 -5.09 -6.31 8.47
C LEU A 75 -4.63 -7.04 7.20
N GLY A 76 -3.87 -6.34 6.36
CA GLY A 76 -3.33 -6.86 5.11
C GLY A 76 -3.18 -5.76 4.06
N ASP A 77 -2.96 -6.15 2.82
CA ASP A 77 -2.80 -5.27 1.65
C ASP A 77 -4.13 -4.95 0.96
N GLY A 78 -5.26 -5.48 1.46
CA GLY A 78 -6.59 -5.28 0.90
C GLY A 78 -7.00 -6.34 -0.12
N VAL A 79 -6.05 -6.99 -0.78
CA VAL A 79 -6.27 -8.19 -1.61
C VAL A 79 -6.31 -9.42 -0.72
N THR A 80 -5.44 -9.44 0.28
CA THR A 80 -5.42 -10.39 1.40
C THR A 80 -5.74 -9.64 2.69
N CYS A 81 -6.67 -10.17 3.48
CA CYS A 81 -7.09 -9.58 4.74
C CYS A 81 -7.29 -10.67 5.79
N GLU A 82 -6.63 -10.51 6.94
CA GLU A 82 -6.72 -11.42 8.09
C GLU A 82 -7.27 -10.68 9.31
N SER A 83 -8.01 -11.39 10.17
CA SER A 83 -8.59 -10.77 11.36
C SER A 83 -7.51 -10.38 12.36
N LYS A 84 -7.66 -9.18 12.92
CA LYS A 84 -6.75 -8.64 13.94
C LYS A 84 -6.74 -9.51 15.19
N GLU A 85 -7.89 -10.07 15.55
CA GLU A 85 -8.05 -10.92 16.73
C GLU A 85 -7.25 -12.22 16.59
N PHE A 86 -7.19 -12.78 15.37
CA PHE A 86 -6.35 -13.94 15.08
C PHE A 86 -4.87 -13.56 15.29
N ILE A 87 -4.41 -12.46 14.70
CA ILE A 87 -3.01 -12.00 14.81
C ILE A 87 -2.63 -11.70 16.27
N ILE A 88 -3.51 -11.06 17.04
CA ILE A 88 -3.26 -10.78 18.47
C ILE A 88 -3.15 -12.07 19.28
N PHE A 89 -3.94 -13.11 18.95
CA PHE A 89 -3.80 -14.43 19.55
C PHE A 89 -2.43 -15.04 19.25
N TYR A 90 -1.95 -15.03 18.01
CA TYR A 90 -0.63 -15.55 17.65
C TYR A 90 0.50 -14.78 18.30
N ILE A 91 0.43 -13.44 18.32
CA ILE A 91 1.45 -12.60 18.96
C ILE A 91 1.44 -12.83 20.46
N SER A 92 0.26 -12.94 21.09
CA SER A 92 0.16 -13.22 22.53
C SER A 92 0.70 -14.60 22.86
N LEU A 93 0.41 -15.62 22.04
CA LEU A 93 0.98 -16.96 22.17
C LEU A 93 2.49 -16.97 21.97
N PHE A 94 3.01 -16.21 21.00
CA PHE A 94 4.44 -16.09 20.73
C PHE A 94 5.19 -15.35 21.84
N ILE A 95 4.61 -14.28 22.39
CA ILE A 95 5.17 -13.57 23.55
C ILE A 95 5.11 -14.47 24.78
N PHE A 96 4.03 -15.23 24.97
CA PHE A 96 3.88 -16.16 26.09
C PHE A 96 4.87 -17.33 25.99
N SER A 97 5.08 -17.89 24.80
CA SER A 97 6.11 -18.91 24.57
C SER A 97 7.51 -18.34 24.76
N PHE A 98 7.79 -17.12 24.32
CA PHE A 98 9.08 -16.45 24.57
C PHE A 98 9.32 -16.15 26.06
N ARG A 99 8.27 -15.83 26.83
CA ARG A 99 8.33 -15.71 28.29
C ARG A 99 8.51 -17.06 29.00
N LEU A 100 8.01 -18.15 28.43
CA LEU A 100 8.20 -19.51 28.95
C LEU A 100 9.59 -20.07 28.63
N THR A 101 10.24 -19.62 27.56
CA THR A 101 11.63 -19.97 27.21
C THR A 101 12.65 -19.00 27.80
N SER A 102 12.43 -18.50 29.03
CA SER A 102 13.26 -17.51 29.71
C SER A 102 14.71 -17.92 30.05
N SER A 103 15.39 -18.67 29.19
CA SER A 103 16.81 -18.46 28.96
C SER A 103 16.96 -17.31 27.94
N LEU A 104 17.13 -16.09 28.45
CA LEU A 104 17.55 -14.94 27.63
C LEU A 104 18.70 -15.35 26.69
N PRO A 105 18.64 -15.07 25.38
CA PRO A 105 19.77 -15.31 24.50
C PRO A 105 20.99 -14.51 25.00
N SER A 106 22.14 -15.19 25.05
CA SER A 106 23.39 -14.73 25.67
C SER A 106 23.95 -13.42 25.11
N GLU A 107 23.45 -12.95 23.95
CA GLU A 107 23.80 -11.65 23.38
C GLU A 107 23.14 -10.46 24.11
N PHE A 108 21.92 -10.63 24.64
CA PHE A 108 21.20 -9.54 25.32
C PHE A 108 21.76 -9.25 26.74
N VAL A 109 22.34 -10.25 27.40
CA VAL A 109 23.02 -10.12 28.71
C VAL A 109 24.33 -9.35 28.61
N ARG A 110 24.97 -9.31 27.43
CA ARG A 110 26.18 -8.51 27.20
C ARG A 110 25.89 -7.02 27.00
N LEU A 111 24.71 -6.66 26.50
CA LEU A 111 24.31 -5.27 26.31
C LEU A 111 23.78 -4.63 27.61
N SER A 112 23.07 -5.39 28.45
CA SER A 112 22.58 -4.91 29.76
C SER A 112 23.68 -4.72 30.81
N LYS A 113 24.87 -5.32 30.63
CA LYS A 113 26.05 -5.11 31.50
C LYS A 113 26.82 -3.81 31.22
N LYS A 114 26.50 -3.06 30.16
CA LYS A 114 27.08 -1.73 29.91
C LYS A 114 26.18 -0.56 30.35
N ILE A 115 24.94 -0.84 30.75
CA ILE A 115 23.97 0.15 31.24
C ILE A 115 23.63 -0.17 32.70
N ARG A 116 24.67 -0.29 33.54
CA ARG A 116 24.51 -0.38 35.00
C ARG A 116 25.56 0.49 35.67
N MET A 117 25.45 1.80 35.46
CA MET A 117 26.00 2.82 36.33
C MET A 117 24.97 3.96 36.33
N CYS A 118 24.59 4.44 37.52
CA CYS A 118 23.51 5.39 37.79
C CYS A 118 22.11 4.78 37.78
N PHE A 119 21.73 4.08 38.85
CA PHE A 119 20.45 4.28 39.56
C PHE A 119 20.39 3.27 40.73
N CYS A 120 21.17 3.53 41.76
CA CYS A 120 20.96 2.94 43.08
C CYS A 120 21.63 3.80 44.15
N LEU A 121 20.97 4.89 44.53
CA LEU A 121 21.06 5.65 45.79
C LEU A 121 19.80 6.54 45.71
N THR A 122 18.76 6.42 46.53
CA THR A 122 18.78 6.38 47.99
C THR A 122 17.51 5.70 48.53
N ILE A 123 17.72 4.74 49.44
CA ILE A 123 16.76 4.39 50.49
C ILE A 123 16.67 5.58 51.44
N SER A 124 15.46 5.96 51.88
CA SER A 124 15.28 6.40 53.28
C SER A 124 13.81 6.21 53.72
N PRO A 125 13.57 5.69 54.94
CA PRO A 125 12.25 5.38 55.47
C PRO A 125 11.67 6.56 56.25
N ARG A 126 10.34 6.76 56.16
CA ARG A 126 9.49 7.14 57.28
C ARG A 126 8.04 6.78 56.99
#